data_AF-A0A942SYV9-F1
#
_entry.id   AF-A0A942SYV9-F1
#
_cell.length_a   1.000
_cell.length_b   1.000
_cell.length_c   1.000
_cell.angle_alpha   90.00
_cell.angle_beta   90.00
_cell.angle_gamma   90.00
#
_symmetry.space_group_name_H-M   'P 1'
#
loop_
_entity.id
_entity.type
_entity.pdbx_description
1 polymer ?
#
loop_
_entity_poly.entity_id
_entity_poly.type
_entity_poly.pdbx_seq_one_letter_code
_entity_poly.pdbx_strand_id
1 'polypeptide(L)'
;MATETRTPFEEQRSARPQVRPRTEGWKQAQDSEGRPLLQFASPKRGKPPVHLADLSVEERVEKVKELGLPGFRAKQLSTHYFTHYTSDPAKMTDLPAAQRDELVAGMLPPLLTETRRLETDKGDTIKFLWKLHDGALVESVLMRYPGRITLCVSSQAGCGMNCPFCATGQAGLTRNMSTAEIIEQIVRANAAIAAGELGGDPRKGGQDRVDAERVTNIVFMGMGEPLANYKRVMDAVRTMTAPQPNGLGMSARGITVSTVGLVPAIRKLADEDIPITFALSLHAPDDELRDELIPVNSRWKADEAIDAAHEYFVKTGRRVSIEYALIKDMNDHAWRADLLAEKLNKRGKGWVHVNPIPLNPTPGSVWTSSEPHVQDEFVRRLNAAGIPTTLRDTRGKEIDGACGQLAAAE
;
A
#
# COMPACT_ATOMS: atom_id res chain seq x y z
N MET A 1 -4.03 20.97 49.56
CA MET A 1 -4.60 20.81 48.19
C MET A 1 -3.45 21.05 47.23
N ALA A 2 -2.87 19.98 46.68
CA ALA A 2 -1.86 20.12 45.65
C ALA A 2 -2.59 20.49 44.36
N THR A 3 -2.35 21.70 43.86
CA THR A 3 -2.76 22.12 42.52
C THR A 3 -1.91 21.34 41.53
N GLU A 4 -2.45 20.24 40.98
CA GLU A 4 -1.85 19.56 39.83
C GLU A 4 -1.66 20.58 38.71
N THR A 5 -0.40 20.90 38.43
CA THR A 5 -0.02 21.82 37.36
C THR A 5 -0.24 21.07 36.05
N ARG A 6 -1.31 21.43 35.34
CA ARG A 6 -1.62 20.85 34.04
C ARG A 6 -0.46 21.08 33.08
N THR A 7 -0.10 20.07 32.30
CA THR A 7 0.92 20.20 31.25
C THR A 7 0.44 21.19 30.19
N PRO A 8 1.34 21.86 29.44
CA PRO A 8 0.94 22.77 28.36
C PRO A 8 -0.01 22.13 27.33
N PHE A 9 0.06 20.81 27.14
CA PHE A 9 -0.83 20.04 26.28
C PHE A 9 -2.26 19.93 26.82
N GLU A 10 -2.42 19.80 28.14
CA GLU A 10 -3.73 19.68 28.79
C GLU A 10 -4.51 20.99 28.77
N GLU A 11 -3.83 22.14 28.78
CA GLU A 11 -4.45 23.45 28.60
C GLU A 11 -4.87 23.70 27.14
N GLN A 12 -4.05 23.30 26.17
CA GLN A 12 -4.37 23.47 24.73
C GLN A 12 -5.45 22.50 24.23
N ARG A 13 -5.61 21.33 24.88
CA ARG A 13 -6.70 20.37 24.60
C ARG A 13 -8.09 21.00 24.68
N SER A 14 -8.28 22.11 25.40
CA SER A 14 -9.60 22.66 25.68
C SER A 14 -10.11 23.73 24.69
N ALA A 15 -9.30 24.19 23.74
CA ALA A 15 -9.62 25.40 22.96
C ALA A 15 -10.42 25.18 21.67
N ARG A 16 -10.36 23.98 21.07
CA ARG A 16 -11.07 23.63 19.83
C ARG A 16 -11.84 22.32 20.03
N PRO A 17 -13.10 22.20 19.56
CA PRO A 17 -13.86 20.97 19.68
C PRO A 17 -13.08 19.76 19.17
N GLN A 18 -13.20 18.63 19.87
CA GLN A 18 -12.64 17.36 19.43
C GLN A 18 -13.79 16.44 19.00
N VAL A 19 -13.83 16.13 17.71
CA VAL A 19 -14.73 15.13 17.13
C VAL A 19 -14.17 13.73 17.40
N ARG A 20 -15.05 12.80 17.77
CA ARG A 20 -14.72 11.37 17.94
C ARG A 20 -15.06 10.60 16.66
N PRO A 21 -14.37 9.49 16.37
CA PRO A 21 -14.71 8.66 15.24
C PRO A 21 -16.15 8.15 15.31
N ARG A 22 -17.01 8.58 14.38
CA ARG A 22 -18.35 8.02 14.13
C ARG A 22 -18.59 7.98 12.62
N THR A 23 -18.70 6.79 12.05
CA THR A 23 -19.12 6.60 10.65
C THR A 23 -20.63 6.32 10.63
N GLU A 24 -21.38 7.03 9.80
CA GLU A 24 -22.82 6.85 9.74
C GLU A 24 -23.17 5.50 9.10
N GLY A 25 -24.09 4.75 9.70
CA GLY A 25 -24.49 3.43 9.20
C GLY A 25 -23.47 2.30 9.37
N TRP A 26 -22.27 2.56 9.93
CA TRP A 26 -21.27 1.53 10.22
C TRP A 26 -20.99 1.44 11.73
N LYS A 27 -20.87 0.20 12.23
CA LYS A 27 -20.49 -0.07 13.62
C LYS A 27 -19.26 -0.97 13.64
N GLN A 28 -18.25 -0.54 14.39
CA GLN A 28 -17.06 -1.33 14.67
C GLN A 28 -17.47 -2.65 15.34
N ALA A 29 -17.18 -3.78 14.70
CA ALA A 29 -17.34 -5.07 15.35
C ALA A 29 -16.38 -5.16 16.56
N GLN A 30 -16.87 -5.67 17.68
CA GLN A 30 -16.12 -5.82 18.93
C GLN A 30 -16.03 -7.29 19.34
N ASP A 31 -14.97 -7.65 20.08
CA ASP A 31 -14.83 -8.95 20.73
C ASP A 31 -15.64 -9.01 22.04
N SER A 32 -15.59 -10.16 22.74
CA SER A 32 -16.30 -10.39 23.99
C SER A 32 -15.87 -9.45 25.14
N GLU A 33 -14.72 -8.79 25.00
CA GLU A 33 -14.19 -7.82 25.96
C GLU A 33 -14.48 -6.37 25.54
N GLY A 34 -15.25 -6.16 24.46
CA GLY A 34 -15.60 -4.83 23.96
C GLY A 34 -14.48 -4.16 23.16
N ARG A 35 -13.37 -4.85 22.87
CA ARG A 35 -12.29 -4.32 22.03
C ARG A 35 -12.65 -4.48 20.56
N PRO A 36 -12.22 -3.58 19.66
CA PRO A 36 -12.41 -3.79 18.23
C PRO A 36 -11.89 -5.15 17.75
N LEU A 37 -12.71 -5.87 17.00
CA LEU A 37 -12.36 -7.17 16.45
C LEU A 37 -11.35 -6.98 15.31
N LEU A 38 -10.18 -7.60 15.44
CA LEU A 38 -9.15 -7.63 14.38
C LEU A 38 -9.15 -8.99 13.68
N GLN A 39 -9.06 -8.99 12.37
CA GLN A 39 -9.04 -10.22 11.56
C GLN A 39 -7.66 -10.42 10.92
N PHE A 40 -6.87 -11.32 11.49
CA PHE A 40 -5.55 -11.68 10.94
C PHE A 40 -5.60 -12.90 10.03
N ALA A 41 -6.53 -13.83 10.29
CA ALA A 41 -6.75 -15.00 9.47
C ALA A 41 -7.83 -14.71 8.44
N SER A 42 -7.54 -14.96 7.17
CA SER A 42 -8.54 -14.92 6.11
C SER A 42 -9.55 -16.07 6.23
N PRO A 43 -10.85 -15.84 6.00
CA PRO A 43 -11.80 -16.92 5.70
C PRO A 43 -11.22 -17.91 4.66
N LYS A 44 -11.40 -19.22 4.89
CA LYS A 44 -10.91 -20.25 3.96
C LYS A 44 -11.70 -20.20 2.65
N ARG A 45 -11.17 -19.53 1.63
CA ARG A 45 -11.58 -19.66 0.22
C ARG A 45 -10.59 -20.53 -0.56
N GLY A 46 -10.98 -20.99 -1.74
CA GLY A 46 -10.11 -21.77 -2.63
C GLY A 46 -8.82 -21.01 -2.96
N LYS A 47 -7.68 -21.70 -2.90
CA LYS A 47 -6.38 -21.10 -3.27
C LYS A 47 -6.42 -20.68 -4.75
N PRO A 48 -5.80 -19.54 -5.12
CA PRO A 48 -5.63 -19.20 -6.53
C PRO A 48 -4.83 -20.31 -7.23
N PRO A 49 -5.03 -20.49 -8.55
CA PRO A 49 -4.20 -21.41 -9.32
C PRO A 49 -2.73 -20.98 -9.22
N VAL A 50 -1.82 -21.97 -9.20
CA VAL A 50 -0.38 -21.70 -9.14
C VAL A 50 0.03 -20.99 -10.43
N HIS A 51 0.69 -19.85 -10.28
CA HIS A 51 1.18 -19.05 -11.39
C HIS A 51 2.72 -19.00 -11.37
N LEU A 52 3.35 -18.79 -12.54
CA LEU A 52 4.81 -18.68 -12.69
C LEU A 52 5.45 -17.72 -11.66
N ALA A 53 4.74 -16.63 -11.36
CA ALA A 53 5.18 -15.60 -10.41
C ALA A 53 5.10 -16.01 -8.93
N ASP A 54 4.46 -17.13 -8.59
CA ASP A 54 4.52 -17.74 -7.26
C ASP A 54 5.75 -18.65 -7.09
N LEU A 55 6.42 -19.01 -8.19
CA LEU A 55 7.48 -20.03 -8.24
C LEU A 55 8.88 -19.41 -8.31
N SER A 56 9.85 -20.09 -7.69
CA SER A 56 11.29 -19.84 -7.91
C SER A 56 11.70 -20.19 -9.34
N VAL A 57 12.89 -19.77 -9.76
CA VAL A 57 13.41 -20.08 -11.11
C VAL A 57 13.50 -21.59 -11.32
N GLU A 58 13.93 -22.32 -10.31
CA GLU A 58 14.05 -23.77 -10.29
C GLU A 58 12.67 -24.43 -10.35
N GLU A 59 11.72 -23.97 -9.53
CA GLU A 59 10.34 -24.47 -9.53
C GLU A 59 9.64 -24.22 -10.88
N ARG A 60 9.90 -23.10 -11.56
CA ARG A 60 9.39 -22.85 -12.92
C ARG A 60 9.92 -23.86 -13.92
N VAL A 61 11.20 -24.22 -13.83
CA VAL A 61 11.83 -25.22 -14.70
C VAL A 61 11.22 -26.60 -14.47
N GLU A 62 11.06 -27.01 -13.21
CA GLU A 62 10.42 -28.29 -12.88
C GLU A 62 8.96 -28.32 -13.33
N LYS A 63 8.20 -27.24 -13.13
CA LYS A 63 6.80 -27.17 -13.56
C LYS A 63 6.63 -27.31 -15.07
N VAL A 64 7.52 -26.70 -15.85
CA VAL A 64 7.54 -26.86 -17.32
C VAL A 64 7.85 -28.31 -17.72
N LYS A 65 8.74 -29.00 -17.00
CA LYS A 65 9.04 -30.42 -17.25
C LYS A 65 7.85 -31.32 -16.92
N GLU A 66 7.13 -31.04 -15.83
CA GLU A 66 5.88 -31.75 -15.49
C GLU A 66 4.81 -31.61 -16.58
N LEU A 67 4.80 -30.48 -17.29
CA LEU A 67 3.93 -30.23 -18.46
C LEU A 67 4.47 -30.86 -19.76
N GLY A 68 5.50 -31.71 -19.69
CA GLY A 68 6.03 -32.46 -20.83
C GLY A 68 6.95 -31.66 -21.75
N LEU A 69 7.46 -30.51 -21.31
CA LEU A 69 8.25 -29.59 -22.14
C LEU A 69 9.70 -29.43 -21.66
N PRO A 70 10.64 -29.07 -22.56
CA PRO A 70 12.02 -28.78 -22.16
C PRO A 70 12.08 -27.62 -21.16
N GLY A 71 12.85 -27.80 -20.08
CA GLY A 71 12.95 -26.83 -18.99
C GLY A 71 13.35 -25.41 -19.40
N PHE A 72 14.06 -25.23 -20.54
CA PHE A 72 14.42 -23.90 -21.04
C PHE A 72 13.20 -23.03 -21.42
N ARG A 73 12.03 -23.65 -21.68
CA ARG A 73 10.78 -22.91 -21.96
C ARG A 73 10.35 -22.04 -20.78
N ALA A 74 10.74 -22.38 -19.54
CA ALA A 74 10.49 -21.55 -18.35
C ALA A 74 11.09 -20.15 -18.49
N LYS A 75 12.28 -20.02 -19.09
CA LYS A 75 12.92 -18.72 -19.35
C LYS A 75 12.13 -17.91 -20.38
N GLN A 76 11.64 -18.54 -21.44
CA GLN A 76 10.84 -17.86 -22.47
C GLN A 76 9.54 -17.30 -21.89
N LEU A 77 8.80 -18.11 -21.12
CA LEU A 77 7.61 -17.67 -20.42
C LEU A 77 7.90 -16.52 -19.45
N SER A 78 9.00 -16.60 -18.70
CA SER A 78 9.42 -15.55 -17.79
C SER A 78 9.76 -14.25 -18.54
N THR A 79 10.40 -14.34 -19.71
CA THR A 79 10.66 -13.18 -20.58
C THR A 79 9.35 -12.53 -21.04
N HIS A 80 8.40 -13.31 -21.55
CA HIS A 80 7.10 -12.78 -21.98
C HIS A 80 6.34 -12.10 -20.85
N TYR A 81 6.29 -12.74 -19.69
CA TYR A 81 5.54 -12.24 -18.55
C TYR A 81 6.19 -11.01 -17.90
N PHE A 82 7.49 -11.07 -17.58
CA PHE A 82 8.17 -10.01 -16.83
C PHE A 82 8.76 -8.90 -17.69
N THR A 83 8.99 -9.13 -18.99
CA THR A 83 9.63 -8.15 -19.89
C THR A 83 8.66 -7.60 -20.93
N HIS A 84 7.84 -8.46 -21.53
CA HIS A 84 6.85 -8.05 -22.53
C HIS A 84 5.46 -7.80 -21.93
N TYR A 85 5.31 -8.05 -20.62
CA TYR A 85 4.09 -7.82 -19.85
C TYR A 85 2.86 -8.50 -20.46
N THR A 86 3.05 -9.71 -21.00
CA THR A 86 1.98 -10.46 -21.68
C THR A 86 1.81 -11.86 -21.14
N SER A 87 0.56 -12.27 -21.05
CA SER A 87 0.10 -13.64 -20.81
C SER A 87 -0.73 -14.18 -21.99
N ASP A 88 -0.66 -13.51 -23.15
CA ASP A 88 -1.40 -13.88 -24.35
C ASP A 88 -0.57 -14.89 -25.18
N PRO A 89 -1.00 -16.16 -25.31
CA PRO A 89 -0.28 -17.16 -26.09
C PRO A 89 -0.05 -16.72 -27.54
N ALA A 90 -0.96 -15.94 -28.12
CA ALA A 90 -0.85 -15.48 -29.51
C ALA A 90 0.40 -14.62 -29.74
N LYS A 91 0.85 -13.90 -28.71
CA LYS A 91 2.02 -13.01 -28.73
C LYS A 91 3.34 -13.74 -28.43
N MET A 92 3.29 -15.00 -28.00
CA MET A 92 4.47 -15.81 -27.65
C MET A 92 4.91 -16.70 -28.82
N THR A 93 5.33 -16.10 -29.93
CA THR A 93 5.62 -16.79 -31.20
C THR A 93 6.89 -17.63 -31.20
N ASP A 94 7.74 -17.50 -30.18
CA ASP A 94 8.91 -18.35 -29.93
C ASP A 94 8.56 -19.65 -29.17
N LEU A 95 7.29 -19.81 -28.77
CA LEU A 95 6.72 -21.06 -28.28
C LEU A 95 6.08 -21.86 -29.43
N PRO A 96 6.10 -23.21 -29.38
CA PRO A 96 5.51 -24.03 -30.44
C PRO A 96 4.00 -23.78 -30.56
N ALA A 97 3.52 -23.46 -31.76
CA ALA A 97 2.11 -23.14 -32.01
C ALA A 97 1.13 -24.22 -31.49
N ALA A 98 1.50 -25.49 -31.60
CA ALA A 98 0.68 -26.62 -31.16
C ALA A 98 0.57 -26.80 -29.64
N GLN A 99 1.43 -26.16 -28.85
CA GLN A 99 1.55 -26.40 -27.40
C GLN A 99 1.50 -25.11 -26.57
N ARG A 100 1.60 -23.93 -27.20
CA ARG A 100 1.68 -22.65 -26.49
C ARG A 100 0.45 -22.33 -25.63
N ASP A 101 -0.75 -22.71 -26.08
CA ASP A 101 -1.99 -22.42 -25.35
C ASP A 101 -2.06 -23.23 -24.05
N GLU A 102 -1.76 -24.53 -24.11
CA GLU A 102 -1.71 -25.41 -22.94
C GLU A 102 -0.59 -25.00 -21.98
N LEU A 103 0.60 -24.67 -22.51
CA LEU A 103 1.73 -24.20 -21.72
C LEU A 103 1.39 -22.91 -20.96
N VAL A 104 0.80 -21.92 -21.63
CA VAL A 104 0.42 -20.65 -21.01
C VAL A 104 -0.72 -20.88 -20.01
N ALA A 105 -1.71 -21.72 -20.30
CA ALA A 105 -2.76 -22.05 -19.34
C ALA A 105 -2.22 -22.73 -18.07
N GLY A 106 -1.20 -23.59 -18.20
CA GLY A 106 -0.59 -24.30 -17.09
C GLY A 106 0.41 -23.48 -16.26
N MET A 107 1.04 -22.46 -16.86
CA MET A 107 2.08 -21.65 -16.20
C MET A 107 1.62 -20.22 -15.85
N LEU A 108 0.72 -19.65 -16.64
CA LEU A 108 0.22 -18.27 -16.53
C LEU A 108 -1.33 -18.24 -16.51
N PRO A 109 -2.00 -19.02 -15.63
CA PRO A 109 -3.46 -19.00 -15.55
C PRO A 109 -3.95 -17.58 -15.20
N PRO A 110 -5.07 -17.11 -15.76
CA PRO A 110 -5.60 -15.78 -15.45
C PRO A 110 -5.85 -15.61 -13.95
N LEU A 111 -5.24 -14.59 -13.35
CA LEU A 111 -5.39 -14.28 -11.92
C LEU A 111 -6.36 -13.13 -11.68
N LEU A 112 -6.30 -12.11 -12.54
CA LEU A 112 -7.04 -10.86 -12.43
C LEU A 112 -7.82 -10.63 -13.74
N THR A 113 -9.11 -10.35 -13.60
CA THR A 113 -9.96 -9.88 -14.70
C THR A 113 -10.28 -8.41 -14.46
N GLU A 114 -9.92 -7.53 -15.40
CA GLU A 114 -10.32 -6.12 -15.34
C GLU A 114 -11.84 -6.03 -15.53
N THR A 115 -12.58 -5.57 -14.51
CA THR A 115 -14.04 -5.40 -14.60
C THR A 115 -14.45 -3.95 -14.80
N ARG A 116 -13.61 -3.00 -14.35
CA ARG A 116 -13.83 -1.57 -14.53
C ARG A 116 -12.51 -0.82 -14.53
N ARG A 117 -12.50 0.29 -15.26
CA ARG A 117 -11.41 1.26 -15.29
C ARG A 117 -11.96 2.67 -15.17
N LEU A 118 -11.27 3.51 -14.40
CA LEU A 118 -11.55 4.94 -14.28
C LEU A 118 -10.26 5.73 -14.44
N GLU A 119 -10.35 6.90 -15.05
CA GLU A 119 -9.20 7.76 -15.34
C GLU A 119 -9.48 9.21 -14.90
N THR A 120 -8.45 9.89 -14.40
CA THR A 120 -8.49 11.33 -14.05
C THR A 120 -7.10 11.95 -14.23
N ASP A 121 -6.91 13.19 -13.79
CA ASP A 121 -5.66 13.95 -13.90
C ASP A 121 -5.17 14.05 -15.35
N LYS A 122 -6.10 14.21 -16.31
CA LYS A 122 -5.82 14.22 -17.76
C LYS A 122 -5.15 12.92 -18.25
N GLY A 123 -5.51 11.79 -17.64
CA GLY A 123 -4.96 10.48 -17.97
C GLY A 123 -3.68 10.13 -17.19
N ASP A 124 -3.20 11.00 -16.30
CA ASP A 124 -2.03 10.70 -15.45
C ASP A 124 -2.36 9.75 -14.29
N THR A 125 -3.64 9.50 -14.00
CA THR A 125 -4.07 8.58 -12.96
C THR A 125 -5.13 7.61 -13.49
N ILE A 126 -4.85 6.31 -13.38
CA ILE A 126 -5.75 5.22 -13.76
C ILE A 126 -6.06 4.37 -12.53
N LYS A 127 -7.33 4.19 -12.21
CA LYS A 127 -7.79 3.19 -11.24
C LYS A 127 -8.34 1.97 -11.97
N PHE A 128 -7.84 0.81 -11.59
CA PHE A 128 -8.32 -0.48 -12.07
C PHE A 128 -9.12 -1.17 -10.98
N LEU A 129 -10.27 -1.76 -11.36
CA LEU A 129 -11.01 -2.72 -10.56
C LEU A 129 -10.76 -4.12 -11.12
N TRP A 130 -10.24 -4.99 -10.27
CA TRP A 130 -9.89 -6.36 -10.60
C TRP A 130 -10.82 -7.33 -9.90
N LYS A 131 -11.36 -8.28 -10.67
CA LYS A 131 -11.99 -9.48 -10.14
C LYS A 131 -10.97 -10.61 -10.09
N LEU A 132 -10.76 -11.16 -8.90
CA LEU A 132 -9.88 -12.28 -8.64
C LEU A 132 -10.57 -13.61 -8.99
N HIS A 133 -9.83 -14.72 -9.01
CA HIS A 133 -10.33 -16.05 -9.42
C HIS A 133 -11.55 -16.53 -8.62
N ASP A 134 -11.67 -16.12 -7.37
CA ASP A 134 -12.76 -16.48 -6.45
C ASP A 134 -13.87 -15.41 -6.38
N GLY A 135 -13.86 -14.46 -7.31
CA GLY A 135 -14.83 -13.37 -7.41
C GLY A 135 -14.64 -12.24 -6.41
N ALA A 136 -13.62 -12.29 -5.54
CA ALA A 136 -13.26 -11.14 -4.71
C ALA A 136 -12.80 -9.97 -5.60
N LEU A 137 -13.09 -8.74 -5.18
CA LEU A 137 -12.72 -7.53 -5.88
C LEU A 137 -11.56 -6.82 -5.17
N VAL A 138 -10.60 -6.32 -5.94
CA VAL A 138 -9.50 -5.47 -5.46
C VAL A 138 -9.24 -4.33 -6.43
N GLU A 139 -8.69 -3.23 -5.93
CA GLU A 139 -8.34 -2.08 -6.76
C GLU A 139 -6.82 -1.84 -6.76
N SER A 140 -6.31 -1.28 -7.86
CA SER A 140 -4.95 -0.75 -7.94
C SER A 140 -4.96 0.61 -8.64
N VAL A 141 -4.07 1.51 -8.26
CA VAL A 141 -4.06 2.90 -8.79
C VAL A 141 -2.69 3.21 -9.36
N LEU A 142 -2.64 3.41 -10.67
CA LEU A 142 -1.45 3.80 -11.42
C LEU A 142 -1.41 5.31 -11.55
N MET A 143 -0.29 5.92 -11.17
CA MET A 143 -0.14 7.37 -11.15
C MET A 143 1.18 7.80 -11.77
N ARG A 144 1.13 8.79 -12.67
CA ARG A 144 2.29 9.50 -13.18
C ARG A 144 2.59 10.71 -12.31
N TYR A 145 3.86 10.86 -11.97
CA TYR A 145 4.40 12.06 -11.35
C TYR A 145 5.58 12.58 -12.18
N PRO A 146 6.01 13.84 -11.97
CA PRO A 146 7.26 14.32 -12.55
C PRO A 146 8.43 13.39 -12.21
N GLY A 147 8.94 12.67 -13.22
CA GLY A 147 10.14 11.83 -13.12
C GLY A 147 9.93 10.42 -12.53
N ARG A 148 8.69 10.01 -12.22
CA ARG A 148 8.39 8.66 -11.75
C ARG A 148 6.97 8.21 -12.10
N ILE A 149 6.76 6.90 -12.10
CA ILE A 149 5.44 6.27 -12.23
C ILE A 149 5.26 5.35 -11.03
N THR A 150 4.23 5.62 -10.24
CA THR A 150 3.93 4.90 -9.01
C THR A 150 2.69 4.04 -9.20
N LEU A 151 2.76 2.77 -8.80
CA LEU A 151 1.59 1.91 -8.65
C LEU A 151 1.27 1.71 -7.18
N CYS A 152 0.04 2.04 -6.79
CA CYS A 152 -0.55 1.67 -5.53
C CYS A 152 -1.17 0.28 -5.66
N VAL A 153 -0.61 -0.70 -4.94
CA VAL A 153 -1.02 -2.12 -5.03
C VAL A 153 -1.79 -2.56 -3.79
N SER A 154 -2.75 -3.45 -4.03
CA SER A 154 -3.45 -4.19 -2.99
C SER A 154 -2.68 -5.44 -2.59
N SER A 155 -2.75 -5.81 -1.32
CA SER A 155 -2.11 -7.01 -0.75
C SER A 155 -3.12 -8.01 -0.15
N GLN A 156 -4.35 -7.55 0.06
CA GLN A 156 -5.49 -8.34 0.53
C GLN A 156 -6.76 -7.86 -0.19
N ALA A 157 -7.75 -8.73 -0.30
CA ALA A 157 -9.11 -8.35 -0.64
C ALA A 157 -9.83 -7.95 0.65
N GLY A 158 -10.06 -6.65 0.81
CA GLY A 158 -10.49 -6.05 2.08
C GLY A 158 -9.34 -5.92 3.08
N CYS A 159 -9.64 -5.54 4.32
CA CYS A 159 -8.63 -5.36 5.37
C CYS A 159 -9.20 -5.68 6.75
N GLY A 160 -8.50 -6.50 7.52
CA GLY A 160 -8.92 -6.93 8.85
C GLY A 160 -8.53 -6.00 9.99
N MET A 161 -7.91 -4.86 9.68
CA MET A 161 -7.49 -3.86 10.68
C MET A 161 -8.62 -2.93 11.09
N ASN A 162 -9.73 -2.90 10.33
CA ASN A 162 -10.96 -2.18 10.63
C ASN A 162 -10.77 -0.70 11.00
N CYS A 163 -9.78 -0.01 10.41
CA CYS A 163 -9.63 1.43 10.61
C CYS A 163 -10.88 2.14 10.07
N PRO A 164 -11.61 2.93 10.88
CA PRO A 164 -12.98 3.29 10.55
C PRO A 164 -13.03 4.39 9.47
N PHE A 165 -11.95 5.15 9.26
CA PHE A 165 -11.75 6.13 8.17
C PHE A 165 -11.31 5.53 6.84
N CYS A 166 -11.17 4.21 6.76
CA CYS A 166 -10.76 3.51 5.55
C CYS A 166 -11.93 2.68 5.01
N ALA A 167 -12.33 2.93 3.76
CA ALA A 167 -13.39 2.15 3.10
C ALA A 167 -13.05 0.65 3.06
N THR A 168 -11.78 0.31 2.82
CA THR A 168 -11.30 -1.09 2.86
C THR A 168 -11.43 -1.72 4.25
N GLY A 169 -11.17 -0.95 5.31
CA GLY A 169 -11.34 -1.41 6.69
C GLY A 169 -12.80 -1.65 7.05
N GLN A 170 -13.70 -0.80 6.54
CA GLN A 170 -15.14 -0.96 6.76
C GLN A 170 -15.71 -2.21 6.07
N ALA A 171 -15.14 -2.62 4.93
CA ALA A 171 -15.53 -3.82 4.19
C ALA A 171 -15.11 -5.15 4.87
N GLY A 172 -14.20 -5.10 5.85
CA GLY A 172 -13.65 -6.29 6.52
C GLY A 172 -12.68 -7.08 5.64
N LEU A 173 -12.16 -8.21 6.14
CA LEU A 173 -11.20 -9.06 5.43
C LEU A 173 -11.90 -10.21 4.70
N THR A 174 -11.77 -10.24 3.37
CA THR A 174 -12.20 -11.40 2.57
C THR A 174 -11.08 -12.44 2.48
N ARG A 175 -9.87 -12.04 2.01
CA ARG A 175 -8.70 -12.93 1.99
C ARG A 175 -7.38 -12.23 1.71
N ASN A 176 -6.28 -12.96 1.95
CA ASN A 176 -4.96 -12.59 1.44
C ASN A 176 -4.86 -12.84 -0.07
N MET A 177 -4.16 -11.96 -0.78
CA MET A 177 -3.76 -12.17 -2.17
C MET A 177 -2.52 -13.08 -2.24
N SER A 178 -2.37 -13.89 -3.31
CA SER A 178 -1.13 -14.62 -3.60
C SER A 178 0.01 -13.68 -3.98
N THR A 179 1.24 -14.21 -4.01
CA THR A 179 2.40 -13.46 -4.54
C THR A 179 2.13 -13.06 -5.99
N ALA A 180 1.65 -13.99 -6.81
CA ALA A 180 1.36 -13.73 -8.20
C ALA A 180 0.20 -12.73 -8.42
N GLU A 181 -0.86 -12.74 -7.59
CA GLU A 181 -1.94 -11.74 -7.69
C GLU A 181 -1.44 -10.32 -7.36
N ILE A 182 -0.44 -10.18 -6.48
CA ILE A 182 0.22 -8.88 -6.21
C ILE A 182 1.06 -8.46 -7.42
N ILE A 183 1.85 -9.38 -7.98
CA ILE A 183 2.72 -9.12 -9.14
C ILE A 183 1.90 -8.80 -10.40
N GLU A 184 0.76 -9.46 -10.58
CA GLU A 184 -0.10 -9.27 -11.76
C GLU A 184 -0.61 -7.84 -11.87
N GLN A 185 -0.91 -7.15 -10.76
CA GLN A 185 -1.25 -5.73 -10.77
C GLN A 185 -0.15 -4.89 -11.44
N ILE A 186 1.12 -5.23 -11.22
CA ILE A 186 2.28 -4.50 -11.77
C ILE A 186 2.48 -4.84 -13.24
N VAL A 187 2.33 -6.11 -13.61
CA VAL A 187 2.43 -6.56 -15.01
C VAL A 187 1.34 -5.90 -15.85
N ARG A 188 0.09 -5.87 -15.36
CA ARG A 188 -1.03 -5.19 -16.05
C ARG A 188 -0.82 -3.69 -16.14
N ALA A 189 -0.32 -3.04 -15.09
CA ALA A 189 0.02 -1.62 -15.15
C ALA A 189 1.12 -1.32 -16.17
N ASN A 190 2.18 -2.14 -16.24
CA ASN A 190 3.24 -1.98 -17.24
C ASN A 190 2.72 -2.26 -18.66
N ALA A 191 1.80 -3.20 -18.84
CA ALA A 191 1.14 -3.44 -20.13
C ALA A 191 0.33 -2.21 -20.58
N ALA A 192 -0.43 -1.59 -19.67
CA ALA A 192 -1.17 -0.35 -19.95
C ALA A 192 -0.23 0.81 -20.35
N ILE A 193 0.90 0.97 -19.65
CA ILE A 193 1.93 1.97 -20.01
C ILE A 193 2.51 1.68 -21.40
N ALA A 194 2.86 0.42 -21.67
CA ALA A 194 3.41 0.01 -22.96
C ALA A 194 2.42 0.21 -24.13
N ALA A 195 1.11 0.08 -23.85
CA ALA A 195 0.03 0.36 -24.79
C ALA A 195 -0.25 1.88 -24.96
N GLY A 196 0.38 2.75 -24.17
CA GLY A 196 0.20 4.20 -24.24
C GLY A 196 -1.05 4.71 -23.52
N GLU A 197 -1.62 3.93 -22.60
CA GLU A 197 -2.88 4.24 -21.92
C GLU A 197 -2.68 5.23 -20.75
N LEU A 198 -1.48 5.32 -20.18
CA LEU A 198 -1.13 6.33 -19.18
C LEU A 198 -0.67 7.60 -19.90
N GLY A 199 -1.18 8.77 -19.46
CA GLY A 199 -0.86 10.09 -20.02
C GLY A 199 0.64 10.24 -20.34
N GLY A 200 0.98 10.91 -21.45
CA GLY A 200 2.38 11.06 -21.88
C GLY A 200 3.13 12.11 -21.05
N ASP A 201 4.43 11.93 -20.79
CA ASP A 201 5.24 12.99 -20.18
C ASP A 201 5.44 14.15 -21.17
N PRO A 202 4.86 15.35 -20.95
CA PRO A 202 4.99 16.47 -21.88
C PRO A 202 6.43 16.99 -21.99
N ARG A 203 7.32 16.61 -21.07
CA ARG A 203 8.75 16.97 -21.08
C ARG A 203 9.59 16.01 -21.92
N LYS A 204 9.02 14.87 -22.34
CA LYS A 204 9.67 13.88 -23.21
C LYS A 204 9.01 13.86 -24.60
N GLY A 205 8.84 15.05 -25.18
CA GLY A 205 8.45 15.18 -26.58
C GLY A 205 9.57 14.67 -27.49
N GLY A 206 9.43 13.48 -28.07
CA GLY A 206 10.37 12.94 -29.05
C GLY A 206 10.30 11.43 -29.21
N GLN A 207 10.44 10.95 -30.45
CA GLN A 207 10.46 9.54 -30.86
C GLN A 207 11.71 8.76 -30.36
N ASP A 208 12.67 9.41 -29.72
CA ASP A 208 13.89 8.78 -29.21
C ASP A 208 13.71 8.29 -27.75
N ARG A 209 12.88 7.26 -27.57
CA ARG A 209 12.79 6.53 -26.30
C ARG A 209 13.93 5.52 -26.21
N VAL A 210 15.02 5.89 -25.53
CA VAL A 210 16.12 4.95 -25.23
C VAL A 210 15.70 3.90 -24.18
N ASP A 211 14.72 4.23 -23.32
CA ASP A 211 14.08 3.29 -22.39
C ASP A 211 12.54 3.43 -22.43
N ALA A 212 11.82 2.29 -22.52
CA ALA A 212 10.37 2.27 -22.43
C ALA A 212 9.90 2.67 -21.02
N GLU A 213 8.89 3.54 -20.93
CA GLU A 213 8.30 3.91 -19.65
C GLU A 213 7.70 2.69 -18.95
N ARG A 214 7.82 2.64 -17.63
CA ARG A 214 7.32 1.55 -16.78
C ARG A 214 7.13 2.05 -15.35
N VAL A 215 6.43 1.25 -14.55
CA VAL A 215 6.34 1.47 -13.10
C VAL A 215 7.75 1.44 -12.49
N THR A 216 8.05 2.50 -11.76
CA THR A 216 9.35 2.73 -11.08
C THR A 216 9.21 2.74 -9.57
N ASN A 217 8.00 3.01 -9.05
CA ASN A 217 7.69 3.02 -7.64
C ASN A 217 6.48 2.14 -7.32
N ILE A 218 6.54 1.40 -6.21
CA ILE A 218 5.42 0.65 -5.64
C ILE A 218 5.11 1.21 -4.27
N VAL A 219 3.83 1.41 -3.97
CA VAL A 219 3.37 1.68 -2.61
C VAL A 219 2.34 0.62 -2.21
N PHE A 220 2.61 -0.11 -1.13
CA PHE A 220 1.64 -1.00 -0.50
C PHE A 220 0.71 -0.18 0.40
N MET A 221 -0.11 0.65 -0.25
CA MET A 221 -1.09 1.55 0.36
C MET A 221 -2.46 1.41 -0.32
N GLY A 222 -2.66 0.31 -1.07
CA GLY A 222 -3.95 -0.08 -1.63
C GLY A 222 -4.80 -0.79 -0.58
N MET A 223 -5.49 -1.86 -0.98
CA MET A 223 -6.31 -2.63 -0.05
C MET A 223 -5.47 -3.63 0.76
N GLY A 224 -5.72 -3.67 2.08
CA GLY A 224 -5.11 -4.62 3.01
C GLY A 224 -4.01 -4.06 3.90
N GLU A 225 -3.64 -4.85 4.92
CA GLU A 225 -2.47 -4.65 5.78
C GLU A 225 -1.32 -5.54 5.28
N PRO A 226 -0.30 -4.98 4.63
CA PRO A 226 0.77 -5.76 3.99
C PRO A 226 1.50 -6.69 4.95
N LEU A 227 1.76 -6.25 6.19
CA LEU A 227 2.47 -7.06 7.17
C LEU A 227 1.60 -8.17 7.78
N ALA A 228 0.28 -8.14 7.59
CA ALA A 228 -0.60 -9.28 7.88
C ALA A 228 -0.56 -10.35 6.77
N ASN A 229 -0.13 -9.99 5.55
CA ASN A 229 0.16 -10.92 4.45
C ASN A 229 1.68 -11.08 4.19
N TYR A 230 2.46 -11.04 5.26
CA TYR A 230 3.93 -10.87 5.25
C TYR A 230 4.65 -11.72 4.21
N LYS A 231 4.49 -13.06 4.25
CA LYS A 231 5.26 -13.96 3.39
C LYS A 231 5.07 -13.62 1.91
N ARG A 232 3.82 -13.43 1.49
CA ARG A 232 3.46 -13.19 0.09
C ARG A 232 3.88 -11.80 -0.38
N VAL A 233 3.77 -10.81 0.49
CA VAL A 233 4.29 -9.46 0.22
C VAL A 233 5.81 -9.49 0.04
N MET A 234 6.55 -10.15 0.93
CA MET A 234 8.00 -10.22 0.82
C MET A 234 8.46 -11.06 -0.38
N ASP A 235 7.78 -12.16 -0.69
CA ASP A 235 8.02 -12.92 -1.93
C ASP A 235 7.77 -12.03 -3.17
N ALA A 236 6.71 -11.22 -3.16
CA ALA A 236 6.43 -10.26 -4.22
C ALA A 236 7.52 -9.19 -4.31
N VAL A 237 7.99 -8.63 -3.20
CA VAL A 237 9.12 -7.67 -3.17
C VAL A 237 10.37 -8.29 -3.82
N ARG A 238 10.71 -9.54 -3.49
CA ARG A 238 11.85 -10.23 -4.12
C ARG A 238 11.65 -10.40 -5.62
N THR A 239 10.45 -10.79 -6.07
CA THR A 239 10.12 -10.87 -7.50
C THR A 239 10.15 -9.50 -8.20
N MET A 240 9.74 -8.42 -7.52
CA MET A 240 9.83 -7.06 -8.06
C MET A 240 11.29 -6.67 -8.31
N THR A 241 12.18 -7.01 -7.38
CA THR A 241 13.60 -6.61 -7.42
C THR A 241 14.49 -7.54 -8.22
N ALA A 242 14.08 -8.80 -8.42
CA ALA A 242 14.86 -9.77 -9.18
C ALA A 242 15.06 -9.29 -10.63
N PRO A 243 16.27 -9.42 -11.21
CA PRO A 243 16.55 -8.99 -12.58
C PRO A 243 15.63 -9.68 -13.59
N GLN A 244 15.27 -8.98 -14.66
CA GLN A 244 14.62 -9.61 -15.81
C GLN A 244 15.56 -10.66 -16.44
N PRO A 245 15.04 -11.81 -16.90
CA PRO A 245 13.62 -12.18 -16.98
C PRO A 245 13.10 -12.89 -15.70
N ASN A 246 13.86 -13.00 -14.62
CA ASN A 246 13.45 -13.75 -13.44
C ASN A 246 12.47 -12.99 -12.53
N GLY A 247 12.42 -11.67 -12.67
CA GLY A 247 11.49 -10.75 -12.02
C GLY A 247 11.37 -9.44 -12.78
N LEU A 248 10.91 -8.38 -12.12
CA LEU A 248 10.63 -7.10 -12.77
C LEU A 248 11.84 -6.17 -12.88
N GLY A 249 12.96 -6.42 -12.19
CA GLY A 249 14.16 -5.57 -12.24
C GLY A 249 13.97 -4.16 -11.63
N MET A 250 13.10 -4.02 -10.63
CA MET A 250 12.86 -2.75 -9.95
C MET A 250 13.92 -2.45 -8.90
N SER A 251 14.20 -1.17 -8.68
CA SER A 251 14.98 -0.75 -7.51
C SER A 251 14.16 -0.95 -6.24
N ALA A 252 14.72 -1.69 -5.27
CA ALA A 252 14.10 -1.88 -3.96
C ALA A 252 13.78 -0.55 -3.25
N ARG A 253 14.60 0.49 -3.48
CA ARG A 253 14.38 1.84 -2.91
C ARG A 253 13.10 2.50 -3.41
N GLY A 254 12.60 2.07 -4.57
CA GLY A 254 11.34 2.52 -5.15
C GLY A 254 10.11 1.84 -4.54
N ILE A 255 10.28 0.83 -3.68
CA ILE A 255 9.21 0.06 -3.07
C ILE A 255 8.99 0.54 -1.64
N THR A 256 7.77 0.92 -1.31
CA THR A 256 7.35 1.34 0.04
C THR A 256 6.35 0.34 0.63
N VAL A 257 6.69 -0.24 1.77
CA VAL A 257 5.78 -1.08 2.56
C VAL A 257 5.22 -0.25 3.72
N SER A 258 3.88 -0.11 3.76
CA SER A 258 3.17 0.58 4.84
C SER A 258 2.56 -0.43 5.82
N THR A 259 2.41 -0.04 7.09
CA THR A 259 1.69 -0.82 8.10
C THR A 259 0.98 0.06 9.10
N VAL A 260 -0.14 -0.42 9.65
CA VAL A 260 -0.84 0.22 10.80
C VAL A 260 -0.16 -0.02 12.15
N GLY A 261 0.99 -0.70 12.19
CA GLY A 261 1.81 -0.83 13.40
C GLY A 261 1.86 -2.25 13.97
N LEU A 262 1.99 -3.28 13.12
CA LEU A 262 2.21 -4.66 13.57
C LEU A 262 3.66 -4.80 14.09
N VAL A 263 3.92 -4.42 15.34
CA VAL A 263 5.27 -4.32 15.94
C VAL A 263 6.17 -5.55 15.69
N PRO A 264 5.73 -6.81 15.92
CA PRO A 264 6.57 -7.97 15.63
C PRO A 264 6.93 -8.10 14.15
N ALA A 265 6.04 -7.70 13.25
CA ALA A 265 6.27 -7.76 11.82
C ALA A 265 7.17 -6.62 11.31
N ILE A 266 7.15 -5.45 11.96
CA ILE A 266 8.10 -4.36 11.67
C ILE A 266 9.52 -4.80 12.01
N ARG A 267 9.73 -5.42 13.18
CA ARG A 267 11.03 -5.98 13.58
C ARG A 267 11.50 -7.03 12.58
N LYS A 268 10.62 -7.95 12.21
CA LYS A 268 10.90 -8.94 11.17
C LYS A 268 11.25 -8.29 9.82
N LEU A 269 10.57 -7.22 9.43
CA LEU A 269 10.87 -6.46 8.20
C LEU A 269 12.27 -5.83 8.24
N ALA A 270 12.72 -5.36 9.40
CA ALA A 270 14.07 -4.83 9.57
C ALA A 270 15.16 -5.90 9.39
N ASP A 271 14.81 -7.19 9.50
CA ASP A 271 15.71 -8.34 9.32
C ASP A 271 15.85 -8.80 7.87
N GLU A 272 15.05 -8.27 6.94
CA GLU A 272 14.98 -8.78 5.55
C GLU A 272 16.20 -8.40 4.69
N ASP A 273 17.04 -7.47 5.13
CA ASP A 273 18.21 -6.94 4.39
C ASP A 273 17.89 -6.48 2.95
N ILE A 274 16.64 -6.03 2.73
CA ILE A 274 16.20 -5.42 1.47
C ILE A 274 16.04 -3.92 1.70
N PRO A 275 16.68 -3.03 0.90
CA PRO A 275 16.66 -1.59 1.13
C PRO A 275 15.36 -0.93 0.62
N ILE A 276 14.20 -1.46 1.05
CA ILE A 276 12.89 -0.86 0.83
C ILE A 276 12.72 0.44 1.63
N THR A 277 11.65 1.18 1.34
CA THR A 277 11.17 2.28 2.17
C THR A 277 10.11 1.75 3.12
N PHE A 278 10.19 2.13 4.39
CA PHE A 278 9.19 1.76 5.39
C PHE A 278 8.30 2.96 5.73
N ALA A 279 6.99 2.72 5.79
CA ALA A 279 6.00 3.70 6.22
C ALA A 279 5.16 3.17 7.40
N LEU A 280 4.97 3.99 8.42
CA LEU A 280 4.09 3.72 9.55
C LEU A 280 2.84 4.60 9.45
N SER A 281 1.69 3.97 9.30
CA SER A 281 0.36 4.59 9.37
C SER A 281 0.00 4.86 10.83
N LEU A 282 0.48 6.00 11.36
CA LEU A 282 0.38 6.34 12.78
C LEU A 282 -0.97 6.98 13.13
N HIS A 283 -1.33 8.04 12.41
CA HIS A 283 -2.62 8.75 12.41
C HIS A 283 -3.11 9.39 13.74
N ALA A 284 -2.52 9.06 14.89
CA ALA A 284 -2.65 9.81 16.13
C ALA A 284 -1.43 9.53 17.03
N PRO A 285 -0.85 10.55 17.70
CA PRO A 285 0.28 10.35 18.60
C PRO A 285 -0.14 9.93 20.02
N ASP A 286 -1.41 10.15 20.39
CA ASP A 286 -2.02 9.76 21.67
C ASP A 286 -2.86 8.49 21.55
N ASP A 287 -2.69 7.57 22.52
CA ASP A 287 -3.37 6.27 22.51
C ASP A 287 -4.88 6.37 22.63
N GLU A 288 -5.37 7.39 23.34
CA GLU A 288 -6.81 7.62 23.53
C GLU A 288 -7.54 7.79 22.20
N LEU A 289 -6.97 8.57 21.27
CA LEU A 289 -7.53 8.71 19.93
C LEU A 289 -7.10 7.55 19.01
N ARG A 290 -5.87 7.05 19.16
CA ARG A 290 -5.34 5.99 18.30
C ARG A 290 -6.09 4.67 18.51
N ASP A 291 -6.55 4.34 19.70
CA ASP A 291 -7.40 3.17 19.97
C ASP A 291 -8.70 3.20 19.16
N GLU A 292 -9.25 4.38 18.91
CA GLU A 292 -10.50 4.55 18.14
C GLU A 292 -10.24 4.62 16.62
N LEU A 293 -9.15 5.26 16.17
CA LEU A 293 -8.82 5.39 14.75
C LEU A 293 -8.11 4.17 14.17
N ILE A 294 -7.23 3.54 14.96
CA ILE A 294 -6.34 2.46 14.52
C ILE A 294 -6.51 1.31 15.51
N PRO A 295 -7.51 0.44 15.31
CA PRO A 295 -7.89 -0.52 16.33
C PRO A 295 -6.78 -1.48 16.79
N VAL A 296 -5.76 -1.70 15.95
CA VAL A 296 -4.56 -2.47 16.32
C VAL A 296 -3.77 -1.83 17.48
N ASN A 297 -4.02 -0.55 17.81
CA ASN A 297 -3.45 0.13 18.96
C ASN A 297 -3.83 -0.49 20.31
N SER A 298 -4.93 -1.23 20.35
CA SER A 298 -5.30 -2.07 21.51
C SER A 298 -4.26 -3.16 21.82
N ARG A 299 -3.44 -3.55 20.84
CA ARG A 299 -2.37 -4.55 20.98
C ARG A 299 -0.97 -3.94 21.10
N TRP A 300 -0.69 -2.91 20.32
CA TRP A 300 0.60 -2.20 20.33
C TRP A 300 0.35 -0.70 20.32
N LYS A 301 0.70 -0.06 21.44
CA LYS A 301 0.45 1.37 21.67
C LYS A 301 1.29 2.24 20.74
N ALA A 302 0.92 3.51 20.63
CA ALA A 302 1.54 4.45 19.70
C ALA A 302 3.07 4.51 19.90
N ASP A 303 3.54 4.58 21.15
CA ASP A 303 4.98 4.59 21.45
C ASP A 303 5.68 3.28 21.07
N GLU A 304 5.03 2.12 21.25
CA GLU A 304 5.61 0.82 20.84
C GLU A 304 5.76 0.73 19.31
N ALA A 305 4.76 1.24 18.57
CA ALA A 305 4.82 1.28 17.11
C ALA A 305 5.91 2.24 16.61
N ILE A 306 6.07 3.40 17.26
CA ILE A 306 7.14 4.37 16.97
C ILE A 306 8.51 3.78 17.34
N ASP A 307 8.63 3.04 18.45
CA ASP A 307 9.87 2.36 18.84
C ASP A 307 10.29 1.31 17.80
N ALA A 308 9.36 0.47 17.35
CA ALA A 308 9.62 -0.50 16.30
C ALA A 308 10.04 0.15 14.97
N ALA A 309 9.45 1.30 14.63
CA ALA A 309 9.84 2.09 13.48
C ALA A 309 11.26 2.68 13.64
N HIS A 310 11.60 3.16 14.83
CA HIS A 310 12.94 3.66 15.12
C HIS A 310 13.98 2.52 15.08
N GLU A 311 13.66 1.35 15.62
CA GLU A 311 14.49 0.15 15.51
C GLU A 311 14.76 -0.23 14.04
N TYR A 312 13.74 -0.14 13.17
CA TYR A 312 13.91 -0.33 11.72
C TYR A 312 14.93 0.66 11.14
N PHE A 313 14.84 1.95 11.51
CA PHE A 313 15.83 2.95 11.08
C PHE A 313 17.23 2.62 11.59
N VAL A 314 17.38 2.30 12.88
CA VAL A 314 18.68 1.98 13.50
C VAL A 314 19.35 0.80 12.78
N LYS A 315 18.56 -0.23 12.45
CA LYS A 315 19.08 -1.43 11.81
C LYS A 315 19.42 -1.24 10.33
N THR A 316 18.61 -0.48 9.59
CA THR A 316 18.72 -0.39 8.13
C THR A 316 19.39 0.90 7.64
N GLY A 317 19.52 1.90 8.50
CA GLY A 317 19.90 3.28 8.14
C GLY A 317 18.86 4.00 7.26
N ARG A 318 17.70 3.38 7.00
CA ARG A 318 16.67 3.92 6.10
C ARG A 318 15.69 4.77 6.90
N ARG A 319 15.57 6.04 6.50
CA ARG A 319 14.59 6.97 7.09
C ARG A 319 13.16 6.43 6.96
N VAL A 320 12.39 6.51 8.03
CA VAL A 320 10.99 6.06 8.08
C VAL A 320 10.04 7.19 7.66
N SER A 321 8.98 6.83 6.95
CA SER A 321 7.86 7.74 6.67
C SER A 321 6.75 7.55 7.70
N ILE A 322 6.33 8.60 8.39
CA ILE A 322 5.14 8.60 9.25
C ILE A 322 3.98 9.12 8.42
N GLU A 323 3.00 8.28 8.14
CA GLU A 323 1.78 8.68 7.43
C GLU A 323 0.73 9.14 8.45
N TYR A 324 0.15 10.32 8.21
CA TYR A 324 -0.78 10.97 9.13
C TYR A 324 -2.01 11.54 8.38
N ALA A 325 -3.13 10.82 8.34
CA ALA A 325 -4.37 11.33 7.79
C ALA A 325 -4.85 12.53 8.63
N LEU A 326 -4.94 13.72 8.04
CA LEU A 326 -5.42 14.93 8.70
C LEU A 326 -6.95 15.01 8.58
N ILE A 327 -7.60 14.77 9.72
CA ILE A 327 -9.05 14.71 9.85
C ILE A 327 -9.52 15.90 10.68
N LYS A 328 -10.43 16.67 10.07
CA LYS A 328 -10.93 17.92 10.63
C LYS A 328 -11.45 17.75 12.06
N ASP A 329 -10.97 18.60 12.96
CA ASP A 329 -11.39 18.70 14.36
C ASP A 329 -11.19 17.41 15.16
N MET A 330 -10.45 16.42 14.66
CA MET A 330 -10.25 15.14 15.33
C MET A 330 -8.80 14.90 15.71
N ASN A 331 -7.88 14.94 14.74
CA ASN A 331 -6.46 14.66 14.96
C ASN A 331 -5.54 15.76 14.40
N ASP A 332 -6.09 16.87 13.95
CA ASP A 332 -5.41 17.95 13.23
C ASP A 332 -5.08 19.17 14.12
N HIS A 333 -5.27 19.04 15.44
CA HIS A 333 -4.99 20.11 16.39
C HIS A 333 -3.50 20.41 16.49
N ALA A 334 -3.15 21.68 16.65
CA ALA A 334 -1.78 22.17 16.86
C ALA A 334 -1.01 21.39 17.95
N TRP A 335 -1.65 21.15 19.09
CA TRP A 335 -1.04 20.43 20.21
C TRP A 335 -0.69 18.97 19.87
N ARG A 336 -1.42 18.33 18.93
CA ARG A 336 -1.09 16.99 18.45
C ARG A 336 0.11 17.00 17.52
N ALA A 337 0.31 18.06 16.74
CA ALA A 337 1.54 18.25 15.98
C ALA A 337 2.75 18.35 16.92
N ASP A 338 2.61 19.12 18.00
CA ASP A 338 3.65 19.27 19.02
C ASP A 338 3.92 17.95 19.77
N LEU A 339 2.87 17.21 20.15
CA LEU A 339 3.01 15.90 20.81
C LEU A 339 3.65 14.86 19.89
N LEU A 340 3.27 14.86 18.61
CA LEU A 340 3.91 14.01 17.60
C LEU A 340 5.40 14.35 17.49
N ALA A 341 5.75 15.64 17.40
CA ALA A 341 7.14 16.07 17.35
C ALA A 341 7.93 15.64 18.59
N GLU A 342 7.37 15.79 19.79
CA GLU A 342 7.98 15.36 21.04
C GLU A 342 8.27 13.85 21.03
N LYS A 343 7.26 13.03 20.71
CA LYS A 343 7.41 11.57 20.66
C LYS A 343 8.45 11.14 19.64
N LEU A 344 8.51 11.77 18.48
CA LEU A 344 9.52 11.44 17.45
C LEU A 344 10.92 11.87 17.88
N ASN A 345 11.07 13.10 18.41
CA ASN A 345 12.36 13.64 18.84
C ASN A 345 12.92 12.96 20.09
N LYS A 346 12.08 12.33 20.93
CA LYS A 346 12.53 11.48 22.05
C LYS A 346 13.43 10.33 21.60
N ARG A 347 13.31 9.90 20.34
CA ARG A 347 14.16 8.89 19.70
C ARG A 347 15.30 9.47 18.85
N GLY A 348 15.56 10.77 18.97
CA GLY A 348 16.60 11.45 18.21
C GLY A 348 16.09 12.10 16.92
N LYS A 349 17.03 12.59 16.10
CA LYS A 349 16.74 13.40 14.90
C LYS A 349 17.17 12.71 13.61
N GLY A 350 16.60 13.14 12.49
CA GLY A 350 17.01 12.70 11.14
C GLY A 350 16.50 11.33 10.69
N TRP A 351 15.79 10.59 11.57
CA TRP A 351 15.33 9.24 11.30
C TRP A 351 13.91 9.14 10.70
N VAL A 352 13.15 10.23 10.73
CA VAL A 352 11.77 10.30 10.20
C VAL A 352 11.56 11.42 9.20
N HIS A 353 10.57 11.19 8.34
CA HIS A 353 9.81 12.19 7.61
C HIS A 353 8.33 12.04 7.97
N VAL A 354 7.59 13.12 8.12
CA VAL A 354 6.13 13.06 8.33
C VAL A 354 5.42 13.47 7.04
N ASN A 355 4.48 12.64 6.60
CA ASN A 355 3.57 12.89 5.48
C ASN A 355 2.15 13.07 6.01
N PRO A 356 1.70 14.31 6.29
CA PRO A 356 0.30 14.57 6.52
C PRO A 356 -0.49 14.37 5.21
N ILE A 357 -1.64 13.71 5.30
CA ILE A 357 -2.48 13.34 4.16
C ILE A 357 -3.85 13.96 4.39
N PRO A 358 -4.28 14.96 3.59
CA PRO A 358 -5.65 15.47 3.65
C PRO A 358 -6.65 14.32 3.53
N LEU A 359 -7.58 14.17 4.48
CA LEU A 359 -8.53 13.06 4.45
C LEU A 359 -9.36 13.08 3.17
N ASN A 360 -9.41 11.95 2.48
CA ASN A 360 -10.33 11.74 1.37
C ASN A 360 -11.68 11.28 1.91
N PRO A 361 -12.80 11.90 1.49
CA PRO A 361 -14.12 11.47 1.91
C PRO A 361 -14.36 10.05 1.43
N THR A 362 -14.89 9.21 2.30
CA THR A 362 -15.39 7.88 1.95
C THR A 362 -16.92 7.88 2.03
N PRO A 363 -17.61 7.01 1.26
CA PRO A 363 -19.07 6.88 1.37
C PRO A 363 -19.50 6.64 2.83
N GLY A 364 -20.54 7.33 3.29
CA GLY A 364 -21.09 7.21 4.66
C GLY A 364 -20.22 7.82 5.77
N SER A 365 -19.07 8.42 5.44
CA SER A 365 -18.24 9.11 6.43
C SER A 365 -18.72 10.55 6.64
N VAL A 366 -18.90 10.92 7.91
CA VAL A 366 -19.12 12.31 8.33
C VAL A 366 -17.80 13.09 8.42
N TRP A 367 -16.66 12.42 8.26
CA TRP A 367 -15.36 13.05 8.38
C TRP A 367 -14.94 13.72 7.08
N THR A 368 -14.19 14.81 7.24
CA THR A 368 -13.67 15.57 6.12
C THR A 368 -12.21 15.95 6.38
N SER A 369 -11.55 16.38 5.31
CA SER A 369 -10.20 16.93 5.38
C SER A 369 -10.15 18.14 6.30
N SER A 370 -9.06 18.29 7.03
CA SER A 370 -8.70 19.52 7.73
C SER A 370 -8.73 20.73 6.79
N GLU A 371 -8.99 21.91 7.34
CA GLU A 371 -8.95 23.16 6.58
C GLU A 371 -7.50 23.53 6.21
N PRO A 372 -7.24 24.18 5.06
CA PRO A 372 -5.88 24.43 4.59
C PRO A 372 -4.98 25.12 5.63
N HIS A 373 -5.47 26.16 6.30
CA HIS A 373 -4.70 26.87 7.33
C HIS A 373 -4.36 26.00 8.55
N VAL A 374 -5.17 24.99 8.86
CA VAL A 374 -4.90 24.01 9.93
C VAL A 374 -3.82 23.04 9.48
N GLN A 375 -3.87 22.59 8.23
CA GLN A 375 -2.82 21.74 7.65
C GLN A 375 -1.48 22.48 7.65
N ASP A 376 -1.47 23.74 7.21
CA ASP A 376 -0.28 24.59 7.20
C ASP A 376 0.30 24.78 8.61
N GLU A 377 -0.55 25.01 9.61
CA GLU A 377 -0.12 25.13 11.01
C GLU A 377 0.47 23.83 11.55
N PHE A 378 -0.14 22.68 11.23
CA PHE A 378 0.35 21.36 11.62
C PHE A 378 1.74 21.09 11.02
N VAL A 379 1.91 21.39 9.73
CA VAL A 379 3.19 21.29 9.01
C VAL A 379 4.23 22.26 9.59
N ARG A 380 3.84 23.52 9.83
CA ARG A 380 4.73 24.55 10.40
C ARG A 380 5.28 24.12 11.75
N ARG A 381 4.45 23.57 12.64
CA ARG A 381 4.88 23.11 13.98
C ARG A 381 5.87 21.96 13.91
N LEU A 382 5.58 20.93 13.11
CA LEU A 382 6.51 19.81 12.93
C LEU A 382 7.86 20.27 12.36
N ASN A 383 7.84 21.12 11.33
CA ASN A 383 9.07 21.69 10.76
C ASN A 383 9.82 22.57 11.77
N ALA A 384 9.13 23.39 12.56
CA ALA A 384 9.74 24.20 13.61
C ALA A 384 10.39 23.34 14.71
N ALA A 385 9.85 22.16 14.98
CA ALA A 385 10.44 21.16 15.88
C ALA A 385 11.56 20.31 15.22
N GLY A 386 11.93 20.63 13.97
CA GLY A 386 13.00 19.95 13.23
C GLY A 386 12.61 18.62 12.59
N ILE A 387 11.31 18.33 12.47
CA ILE A 387 10.78 17.13 11.79
C ILE A 387 10.45 17.49 10.34
N PRO A 388 11.20 16.99 9.34
CA PRO A 388 10.90 17.27 7.94
C PRO A 388 9.50 16.79 7.60
N THR A 389 8.66 17.69 7.08
CA THR A 389 7.23 17.40 6.87
C THR A 389 6.76 17.89 5.51
N THR A 390 6.14 17.01 4.72
CA THR A 390 5.57 17.32 3.40
C THR A 390 4.09 16.94 3.37
N LEU A 391 3.22 17.90 3.12
CA LEU A 391 1.81 17.61 2.86
C LEU A 391 1.71 16.80 1.56
N ARG A 392 1.05 15.64 1.62
CA ARG A 392 0.91 14.74 0.46
C ARG A 392 -0.10 15.31 -0.52
N ASP A 393 0.30 15.36 -1.79
CA ASP A 393 -0.59 15.70 -2.91
C ASP A 393 -1.67 14.62 -3.08
N THR A 394 -2.93 15.03 -3.16
CA THR A 394 -4.07 14.12 -3.28
C THR A 394 -4.36 13.86 -4.76
N ARG A 395 -3.95 12.70 -5.27
CA ARG A 395 -4.29 12.23 -6.62
C ARG A 395 -5.42 11.22 -6.63
N GLY A 396 -6.19 11.20 -7.73
CA GLY A 396 -7.22 10.18 -7.94
C GLY A 396 -8.50 10.35 -7.12
N LYS A 397 -8.69 11.46 -6.39
CA LYS A 397 -9.88 11.66 -5.53
C LYS A 397 -11.19 11.64 -6.29
N GLU A 398 -11.22 12.18 -7.51
CA GLU A 398 -12.42 12.25 -8.37
C GLU A 398 -12.94 10.87 -8.81
N ILE A 399 -12.08 9.85 -8.75
CA ILE A 399 -12.40 8.49 -9.17
C ILE A 399 -12.35 7.50 -8.01
N ASP A 400 -12.43 7.96 -6.76
CA ASP A 400 -12.25 7.15 -5.55
C ASP A 400 -10.96 6.31 -5.58
N GLY A 401 -9.87 6.89 -6.07
CA GLY A 401 -8.54 6.28 -6.19
C GLY A 401 -7.52 6.85 -5.20
N ALA A 402 -7.92 7.79 -4.35
CA ALA A 402 -7.02 8.35 -3.34
C ALA A 402 -6.92 7.43 -2.11
N CYS A 403 -5.89 7.63 -1.28
CA CYS A 403 -5.65 6.83 -0.08
C CYS A 403 -6.91 6.78 0.81
N GLY A 404 -7.34 5.55 1.15
CA GLY A 404 -8.50 5.29 2.00
C GLY A 404 -9.85 5.11 1.28
N GLN A 405 -9.96 5.40 -0.02
CA GLN A 405 -11.22 5.34 -0.77
C GLN A 405 -11.49 4.00 -1.48
N LEU A 406 -10.52 3.08 -1.50
CA LEU A 406 -10.65 1.81 -2.21
C LEU A 406 -11.69 0.88 -1.54
N ALA A 407 -12.89 0.87 -2.10
CA ALA A 407 -14.05 0.13 -1.59
C ALA A 407 -14.36 -1.14 -2.41
N ALA A 408 -13.77 -1.26 -3.61
CA ALA A 408 -14.02 -2.37 -4.53
C ALA A 408 -15.52 -2.66 -4.78
N ALA A 409 -16.32 -1.62 -4.93
CA ALA A 409 -17.72 -1.71 -5.32
C ALA A 409 -17.86 -1.77 -6.85
N GLU A 410 -18.77 -2.61 -7.34
CA GLU A 410 -19.06 -2.76 -8.79
C GLU A 410 -19.53 -1.47 -9.47
#